data_AF-A0A3R7S506-F1
#
_entry.id   AF-A0A3R7S506-F1
#
_cell.length_a   1.000
_cell.length_b   1.000
_cell.length_c   1.000
_cell.angle_alpha   90.00
_cell.angle_beta   90.00
_cell.angle_gamma   90.00
#
_symmetry.space_group_name_H-M   'P 1'
#
loop_
_entity.id
_entity.type
_entity.pdbx_description
1 polymer ?
#
loop_
_entity_poly.entity_id
_entity_poly.type
_entity_poly.pdbx_seq_one_letter_code
_entity_poly.pdbx_strand_id
1 'polypeptide(L)'
;LLSNSSSPMKSMEIPGMPGGMMGMINLGEIFGKGFGQKKEKRKLTVKESYEFLLNEESDKLIDNNSLIKRAINNVEQDGIVFIDEIDKICGKNSRGTAEVSREGVQRDLLPLIEGSTVSTKYGTVKTDHILFIASGAFHVAKPSDLLPELQGRLPNRVELSALNQEDFIRILKEPENNLIRQYEELIATEGVNLKFSENAISEIAKIATQVNDEIENIGARRLHTILEKVLDEISFSASDKKNDQIKIDDKYVIKQVGEIYKNNDLSKFIL
;
A
#
# COMPACT_ATOMS: atom_id res chain seq x y z
N LEU A 1 -4.20 -23.90 18.80
CA LEU A 1 -5.67 -23.92 18.66
C LEU A 1 -6.03 -24.98 17.63
N LEU A 2 -6.28 -26.22 18.09
CA LEU A 2 -6.93 -27.30 17.35
C LEU A 2 -7.60 -28.17 18.42
N SER A 3 -8.91 -28.03 18.59
CA SER A 3 -9.69 -28.79 19.57
C SER A 3 -10.09 -30.13 18.96
N ASN A 4 -9.39 -31.20 19.32
CA ASN A 4 -9.85 -32.56 19.07
C ASN A 4 -10.96 -32.90 20.07
N SER A 5 -12.16 -33.07 19.53
CA SER A 5 -13.35 -33.54 20.23
C SER A 5 -13.22 -35.02 20.58
N SER A 6 -13.13 -35.34 21.86
CA SER A 6 -13.53 -36.66 22.37
C SER A 6 -13.86 -36.59 23.86
N SER A 7 -15.12 -36.84 24.21
CA SER A 7 -15.50 -37.29 25.54
C SER A 7 -16.46 -38.46 25.37
N PRO A 8 -16.11 -39.66 25.87
CA PRO A 8 -17.02 -40.79 25.90
C PRO A 8 -17.79 -40.83 27.24
N MET A 9 -19.07 -41.22 27.15
CA MET A 9 -19.99 -41.65 28.23
C MET A 9 -20.59 -40.55 29.13
N LYS A 10 -21.86 -40.61 29.57
CA LYS A 10 -22.91 -41.64 29.53
C LYS A 10 -24.25 -40.91 29.78
N SER A 11 -25.26 -41.10 28.95
CA SER A 11 -26.64 -40.71 29.25
C SER A 11 -27.16 -41.59 30.39
N MET A 12 -27.42 -41.00 31.55
CA MET A 12 -28.06 -41.69 32.66
C MET A 12 -29.54 -41.30 32.66
N GLU A 13 -30.40 -42.21 32.20
CA GLU A 13 -31.85 -42.04 32.31
C GLU A 13 -32.28 -42.21 33.77
N ILE A 14 -32.95 -41.19 34.32
CA ILE A 14 -33.64 -41.28 35.61
C ILE A 14 -35.11 -41.59 35.31
N PRO A 15 -35.64 -42.75 35.72
CA PRO A 15 -37.05 -43.09 35.52
C PRO A 15 -37.95 -42.23 36.42
N GLY A 16 -38.95 -41.53 35.85
CA GLY A 16 -40.09 -41.01 36.63
C GLY A 16 -40.51 -39.55 36.48
N MET A 17 -40.07 -38.78 35.48
CA MET A 17 -40.62 -37.43 35.23
C MET A 17 -41.16 -37.23 33.80
N PRO A 18 -42.46 -36.99 33.62
CA PRO A 18 -43.01 -36.49 32.37
C PRO A 18 -42.87 -34.96 32.29
N GLY A 19 -42.32 -34.46 31.18
CA GLY A 19 -42.58 -33.08 30.71
C GLY A 19 -41.59 -31.97 31.12
N GLY A 20 -40.28 -32.17 30.97
CA GLY A 20 -39.29 -31.13 31.21
C GLY A 20 -38.20 -31.03 30.13
N MET A 21 -38.55 -30.75 28.87
CA MET A 21 -37.57 -30.21 27.90
C MET A 21 -37.30 -28.75 28.26
N MET A 22 -36.45 -28.51 29.26
CA MET A 22 -35.81 -27.22 29.46
C MET A 22 -34.38 -27.36 28.96
N GLY A 23 -34.03 -26.55 27.95
CA GLY A 23 -32.78 -26.66 27.20
C GLY A 23 -31.58 -26.85 28.10
N MET A 24 -30.78 -27.87 27.81
CA MET A 24 -29.44 -28.03 28.37
C MET A 24 -28.61 -26.80 27.96
N ILE A 25 -28.68 -25.76 28.77
CA ILE A 25 -27.64 -24.75 28.84
C ILE A 25 -26.38 -25.52 29.20
N ASN A 26 -25.43 -25.50 28.27
CA ASN A 26 -24.16 -26.20 28.37
C ASN A 26 -23.38 -25.63 29.57
N LEU A 27 -23.63 -26.14 30.77
CA LEU A 27 -23.06 -25.65 32.03
C LEU A 27 -21.52 -25.64 31.99
N GLY A 28 -20.92 -26.48 31.15
CA GLY A 28 -19.48 -26.52 30.89
C GLY A 28 -18.91 -25.28 30.20
N GLU A 29 -19.68 -24.62 29.32
CA GLU A 29 -19.23 -23.38 28.66
C GLU A 29 -19.34 -22.15 29.56
N ILE A 30 -20.30 -22.16 30.50
CA ILE A 30 -20.46 -21.10 31.51
C ILE A 30 -19.43 -21.27 32.64
N PHE A 31 -19.15 -22.51 33.08
CA PHE A 31 -18.11 -22.77 34.08
C PHE A 31 -16.68 -22.62 33.54
N GLY A 32 -16.46 -22.80 32.23
CA GLY A 32 -15.15 -22.65 31.59
C GLY A 32 -14.66 -21.19 31.48
N LYS A 33 -15.54 -20.20 31.63
CA LYS A 33 -15.17 -18.76 31.62
C LYS A 33 -14.84 -18.19 33.00
N GLY A 34 -15.17 -18.89 34.10
CA GLY A 34 -14.94 -18.44 35.48
C GLY A 34 -13.66 -18.97 36.14
N PHE A 35 -13.11 -20.08 35.64
CA PHE A 35 -11.79 -20.58 36.04
C PHE A 35 -10.80 -20.22 34.94
N GLY A 36 -9.76 -19.46 35.29
CA GLY A 36 -8.77 -18.92 34.35
C GLY A 36 -8.30 -19.93 33.31
N GLN A 37 -8.13 -19.46 32.07
CA GLN A 37 -7.74 -20.27 30.93
C GLN A 37 -6.54 -21.15 31.30
N LYS A 38 -6.73 -22.47 31.21
CA LYS A 38 -5.72 -23.45 31.57
C LYS A 38 -4.56 -23.33 30.58
N LYS A 39 -3.40 -22.81 31.03
CA LYS A 39 -2.20 -22.72 30.19
C LYS A 39 -1.74 -24.14 29.79
N GLU A 40 -1.67 -24.39 28.48
CA GLU A 40 -1.10 -25.64 27.95
C GLU A 40 0.43 -25.59 28.01
N LYS A 41 1.05 -26.63 28.56
CA LYS A 41 2.51 -26.78 28.51
C LYS A 41 2.92 -27.22 27.11
N ARG A 42 3.83 -26.50 26.48
CA ARG A 42 4.45 -26.86 25.20
C ARG A 42 5.96 -26.95 25.36
N LYS A 43 6.59 -27.85 24.60
CA LYS A 43 8.04 -27.97 24.53
C LYS A 43 8.51 -27.27 23.26
N LEU A 44 9.41 -26.32 23.41
CA LEU A 44 9.97 -25.50 22.34
C LEU A 44 11.42 -25.13 22.68
N THR A 45 12.20 -24.69 21.69
CA THR A 45 13.57 -24.22 21.95
C THR A 45 13.56 -22.87 22.66
N VAL A 46 14.66 -22.51 23.33
CA VAL A 46 14.78 -21.18 23.98
C VAL A 46 14.62 -20.06 22.96
N LYS A 47 15.20 -20.21 21.76
CA LYS A 47 15.10 -19.23 20.67
C LYS A 47 13.64 -18.99 20.24
N GLU A 48 12.87 -20.05 20.01
CA GLU A 48 11.45 -19.95 19.64
C GLU A 48 10.58 -19.43 20.79
N SER A 49 10.99 -19.67 22.03
CA SER A 49 10.24 -19.23 23.22
C SER A 49 10.21 -17.72 23.37
N TYR A 50 11.25 -17.04 22.89
CA TYR A 50 11.39 -15.60 23.02
C TYR A 50 10.27 -14.84 22.32
N GLU A 51 9.97 -15.15 21.06
CA GLU A 51 8.87 -14.51 20.31
C GLU A 51 7.52 -14.77 20.96
N PHE A 52 7.28 -16.00 21.43
CA PHE A 52 6.02 -16.37 22.08
C PHE A 52 5.82 -15.59 23.39
N LEU A 53 6.84 -15.55 24.24
CA LEU A 53 6.77 -14.84 25.53
C LEU A 53 6.67 -13.33 25.32
N LEU A 54 7.40 -12.78 24.36
CA LEU A 54 7.34 -11.35 24.04
C LEU A 54 5.93 -10.95 23.58
N ASN A 55 5.29 -11.74 22.72
CA ASN A 55 3.92 -11.50 22.30
C ASN A 55 2.93 -11.61 23.48
N GLU A 56 3.05 -12.66 24.31
CA GLU A 56 2.17 -12.84 25.49
C GLU A 56 2.27 -11.67 26.47
N GLU A 57 3.48 -11.20 26.76
CA GLU A 57 3.68 -10.05 27.66
C GLU A 57 3.25 -8.73 27.01
N SER A 58 3.47 -8.56 25.71
CA SER A 58 3.02 -7.37 24.98
C SER A 58 1.50 -7.25 25.00
N ASP A 59 0.76 -8.34 24.79
CA ASP A 59 -0.70 -8.35 24.82
C ASP A 59 -1.26 -7.93 26.19
N LYS A 60 -0.57 -8.25 27.28
CA LYS A 60 -0.97 -7.82 28.65
C LYS A 60 -0.80 -6.32 28.87
N LEU A 61 0.14 -5.69 28.17
CA LEU A 61 0.44 -4.27 28.29
C LEU A 61 -0.49 -3.40 27.43
N ILE A 62 -1.24 -4.00 26.49
CA ILE A 62 -2.13 -3.30 25.58
C ILE A 62 -3.54 -3.24 26.16
N ASP A 63 -3.99 -2.03 26.52
CA ASP A 63 -5.43 -1.77 26.69
C ASP A 63 -6.09 -1.57 25.32
N ASN A 64 -6.69 -2.65 24.82
CA ASN A 64 -7.41 -2.65 23.54
C ASN A 64 -8.51 -1.59 23.46
N ASN A 65 -9.18 -1.25 24.56
CA ASN A 65 -10.24 -0.25 24.54
C ASN A 65 -9.66 1.15 24.35
N SER A 66 -8.59 1.48 25.06
CA SER A 66 -7.88 2.74 24.88
C SER A 66 -7.25 2.85 23.49
N LEU A 67 -6.69 1.75 22.97
CA LEU A 67 -6.10 1.70 21.64
C LEU A 67 -7.14 1.98 20.55
N ILE A 68 -8.29 1.29 20.60
CA ILE A 68 -9.39 1.48 19.63
C ILE A 68 -9.91 2.92 19.67
N LYS A 69 -10.14 3.48 20.87
CA LYS A 69 -10.56 4.88 21.02
C LYS A 69 -9.57 5.85 20.40
N ARG A 70 -8.26 5.65 20.65
CA ARG A 70 -7.21 6.47 20.06
C ARG A 70 -7.15 6.34 18.54
N ALA A 71 -7.29 5.11 18.02
CA ALA A 71 -7.29 4.87 16.58
C ALA A 71 -8.47 5.58 15.88
N ILE A 72 -9.68 5.48 16.45
CA ILE A 72 -10.85 6.22 15.94
C ILE A 72 -10.57 7.71 15.98
N ASN A 73 -10.10 8.25 17.11
CA ASN A 73 -9.80 9.68 17.22
C ASN A 73 -8.76 10.15 16.20
N ASN A 74 -7.71 9.36 15.95
CA ASN A 74 -6.70 9.70 14.94
C ASN A 74 -7.30 9.73 13.53
N VAL A 75 -8.19 8.79 13.18
CA VAL A 75 -8.87 8.80 11.88
C VAL A 75 -9.81 10.00 11.76
N GLU A 76 -10.58 10.28 12.81
CA GLU A 76 -11.55 11.39 12.79
C GLU A 76 -10.86 12.76 12.74
N GLN A 77 -9.72 12.95 13.40
CA GLN A 77 -9.06 14.26 13.52
C GLN A 77 -7.91 14.49 12.53
N ASP A 78 -7.14 13.44 12.24
CA ASP A 78 -5.91 13.53 11.44
C ASP A 78 -5.98 12.65 10.17
N GLY A 79 -7.13 12.06 9.88
CA GLY A 79 -7.33 11.17 8.74
C GLY A 79 -7.12 11.89 7.42
N ILE A 80 -6.38 11.25 6.51
CA ILE A 80 -6.19 11.72 5.13
C ILE A 80 -6.65 10.63 4.17
N VAL A 81 -7.50 10.99 3.22
CA VAL A 81 -7.96 10.12 2.13
C VAL A 81 -7.50 10.70 0.80
N PHE A 82 -6.68 9.95 0.07
CA PHE A 82 -6.27 10.30 -1.29
C PHE A 82 -7.13 9.53 -2.31
N ILE A 83 -7.85 10.26 -3.16
CA ILE A 83 -8.68 9.73 -4.24
C ILE A 83 -7.94 10.00 -5.55
N ASP A 84 -7.31 8.98 -6.11
CA ASP A 84 -6.63 9.10 -7.41
C ASP A 84 -7.61 8.98 -8.58
N GLU A 85 -7.21 9.50 -9.73
CA GLU A 85 -7.96 9.41 -10.99
C GLU A 85 -9.44 9.83 -10.92
N ILE A 86 -9.76 10.87 -10.12
CA ILE A 86 -11.13 11.39 -9.98
C ILE A 86 -11.70 11.92 -11.31
N ASP A 87 -10.83 12.26 -12.26
CA ASP A 87 -11.20 12.68 -13.61
C ASP A 87 -11.84 11.54 -14.42
N LYS A 88 -11.62 10.27 -14.07
CA LYS A 88 -12.25 9.11 -14.75
C LYS A 88 -13.73 8.94 -14.43
N ILE A 89 -14.16 9.43 -13.26
CA ILE A 89 -15.57 9.46 -12.86
C ILE A 89 -16.25 10.76 -13.26
N CYS A 90 -15.51 11.72 -13.83
CA CYS A 90 -16.07 12.90 -14.49
C CYS A 90 -16.65 12.49 -15.85
N GLY A 91 -17.79 13.07 -16.23
CA GLY A 91 -18.19 13.08 -17.63
C GLY A 91 -19.69 12.96 -17.88
N LYS A 92 -20.13 13.84 -18.78
CA LYS A 92 -21.23 13.62 -19.72
C LYS A 92 -20.60 13.30 -21.07
N ASN A 93 -20.66 12.06 -21.53
CA ASN A 93 -20.43 11.76 -22.96
C ASN A 93 -21.08 10.44 -23.37
N SER A 94 -21.94 10.58 -24.39
CA SER A 94 -22.70 9.57 -25.13
C SER A 94 -23.89 8.93 -24.39
N ARG A 95 -25.10 9.27 -24.89
CA ARG A 95 -26.41 8.63 -24.64
C ARG A 95 -26.25 7.11 -24.43
N GLY A 96 -26.10 6.68 -23.18
CA GLY A 96 -25.84 5.28 -22.86
C GLY A 96 -25.73 5.03 -21.35
N THR A 97 -26.07 3.80 -20.96
CA THR A 97 -26.15 3.29 -19.58
C THR A 97 -24.88 3.43 -18.72
N ALA A 98 -23.71 3.70 -19.32
CA ALA A 98 -22.45 3.90 -18.60
C ALA A 98 -22.35 5.26 -17.86
N GLU A 99 -23.16 6.25 -18.26
CA GLU A 99 -23.18 7.60 -17.65
C GLU A 99 -23.72 7.56 -16.21
N VAL A 100 -24.78 6.77 -15.97
CA VAL A 100 -25.42 6.61 -14.65
C VAL A 100 -24.45 6.02 -13.62
N SER A 101 -23.52 5.15 -14.07
CA SER A 101 -22.57 4.50 -13.17
C SER A 101 -21.49 5.45 -12.67
N ARG A 102 -21.04 6.43 -13.46
CA ARG A 102 -19.96 7.36 -13.07
C ARG A 102 -20.46 8.44 -12.12
N GLU A 103 -21.63 8.99 -12.42
CA GLU A 103 -22.30 9.93 -11.52
C GLU A 103 -22.69 9.25 -10.20
N GLY A 104 -23.12 7.97 -10.24
CA GLY A 104 -23.39 7.17 -9.06
C GLY A 104 -22.20 7.12 -8.09
N VAL A 105 -20.98 6.88 -8.61
CA VAL A 105 -19.76 6.89 -7.77
C VAL A 105 -19.54 8.24 -7.11
N GLN A 106 -19.74 9.35 -7.82
CA GLN A 106 -19.63 10.68 -7.22
C GLN A 106 -20.68 10.88 -6.11
N ARG A 107 -21.93 10.45 -6.34
CA ARG A 107 -23.01 10.53 -5.34
C ARG A 107 -22.72 9.69 -4.10
N ASP A 108 -22.14 8.52 -4.27
CA ASP A 108 -21.75 7.63 -3.18
C ASP A 108 -20.55 8.16 -2.38
N LEU A 109 -19.68 8.96 -3.01
CA LEU A 109 -18.56 9.64 -2.35
C LEU A 109 -19.01 10.88 -1.55
N LEU A 110 -20.11 11.54 -1.93
CA LEU A 110 -20.57 12.76 -1.27
C LEU A 110 -20.74 12.60 0.24
N PRO A 111 -21.46 11.60 0.78
CA PRO A 111 -21.62 11.45 2.24
C PRO A 111 -20.30 11.35 3.00
N LEU A 112 -19.25 10.80 2.40
CA LEU A 112 -17.94 10.70 3.04
C LEU A 112 -17.27 12.07 3.15
N ILE A 113 -17.35 12.87 2.10
CA ILE A 113 -16.72 14.19 2.02
C ILE A 113 -17.56 15.26 2.77
N GLU A 114 -18.89 15.11 2.78
CA GLU A 114 -19.80 16.02 3.48
C GLU A 114 -19.83 15.82 4.99
N GLY A 115 -19.43 14.63 5.46
CA GLY A 115 -19.49 14.23 6.87
C GLY A 115 -20.59 13.19 7.08
N SER A 116 -20.18 11.95 7.37
CA SER A 116 -21.09 10.86 7.73
C SER A 116 -20.48 9.99 8.82
N THR A 117 -21.32 9.17 9.46
CA THR A 117 -20.87 8.17 10.43
C THR A 117 -20.80 6.80 9.75
N VAL A 118 -19.59 6.25 9.66
CA VAL A 118 -19.31 4.96 9.04
C VAL A 118 -19.02 3.92 10.13
N SER A 119 -19.75 2.80 10.09
CA SER A 119 -19.53 1.68 11.01
C SER A 119 -18.35 0.83 10.54
N THR A 120 -17.37 0.64 11.42
CA THR A 120 -16.22 -0.25 11.19
C THR A 120 -16.20 -1.38 12.22
N LYS A 121 -15.33 -2.39 12.02
CA LYS A 121 -15.09 -3.44 13.02
C LYS A 121 -14.55 -2.94 14.37
N TYR A 122 -14.07 -1.69 14.42
CA TYR A 122 -13.51 -1.08 15.62
C TYR A 122 -14.46 -0.09 16.29
N GLY A 123 -15.62 0.18 15.69
CA GLY A 123 -16.57 1.18 16.15
C GLY A 123 -16.97 2.13 15.02
N THR A 124 -17.75 3.13 15.36
CA THR A 124 -18.21 4.16 14.43
C THR A 124 -17.14 5.23 14.27
N VAL A 125 -16.92 5.67 13.02
CA VAL A 125 -16.00 6.76 12.66
C VAL A 125 -16.78 7.87 11.97
N LYS A 126 -16.57 9.10 12.39
CA LYS A 126 -17.11 10.30 11.74
C LYS A 126 -16.12 10.87 10.72
N THR A 127 -16.58 11.22 9.54
CA THR A 127 -15.72 11.70 8.45
C THR A 127 -15.61 13.22 8.36
N ASP A 128 -16.28 13.96 9.25
CA ASP A 128 -16.45 15.42 9.23
C ASP A 128 -15.12 16.22 9.14
N HIS A 129 -14.02 15.71 9.69
CA HIS A 129 -12.72 16.37 9.71
C HIS A 129 -11.61 15.62 8.96
N ILE A 130 -11.97 14.59 8.18
CA ILE A 130 -11.01 13.90 7.34
C ILE A 130 -10.62 14.80 6.17
N LEU A 131 -9.32 14.93 5.92
CA LEU A 131 -8.79 15.65 4.77
C LEU A 131 -8.89 14.76 3.52
N PHE A 132 -9.65 15.23 2.53
CA PHE A 132 -9.72 14.59 1.22
C PHE A 132 -8.80 15.30 0.23
N ILE A 133 -7.94 14.53 -0.45
CA ILE A 133 -7.10 14.98 -1.55
C ILE A 133 -7.53 14.21 -2.78
N ALA A 134 -8.05 14.90 -3.79
CA ALA A 134 -8.43 14.29 -5.05
C ALA A 134 -7.42 14.66 -6.14
N SER A 135 -6.99 13.67 -6.92
CA SER A 135 -6.04 13.80 -8.02
C SER A 135 -6.69 13.35 -9.32
N GLY A 136 -6.26 13.93 -10.43
CA GLY A 136 -6.70 13.56 -11.78
C GLY A 136 -5.88 14.29 -12.83
N ALA A 137 -5.70 13.66 -14.00
CA ALA A 137 -4.96 14.27 -15.10
C ALA A 137 -5.80 15.30 -15.86
N PHE A 138 -7.13 15.14 -15.85
CA PHE A 138 -8.10 16.05 -16.47
C PHE A 138 -7.80 16.34 -17.96
N HIS A 139 -7.29 15.33 -18.68
CA HIS A 139 -7.02 15.44 -20.13
C HIS A 139 -8.31 15.49 -20.98
N VAL A 140 -9.32 14.71 -20.58
CA VAL A 140 -10.57 14.52 -21.34
C VAL A 140 -11.78 15.13 -20.63
N ALA A 141 -11.67 15.36 -19.31
CA ALA A 141 -12.69 15.97 -18.47
C ALA A 141 -12.12 17.20 -17.79
N LYS A 142 -12.99 18.12 -17.38
CA LYS A 142 -12.63 19.30 -16.59
C LYS A 142 -13.15 19.16 -15.17
N PRO A 143 -12.54 19.82 -14.17
CA PRO A 143 -13.11 19.87 -12.82
C PRO A 143 -14.54 20.41 -12.76
N SER A 144 -14.96 21.23 -13.74
CA SER A 144 -16.34 21.71 -13.88
C SER A 144 -17.36 20.62 -14.22
N ASP A 145 -16.90 19.45 -14.67
CA ASP A 145 -17.73 18.32 -15.07
C ASP A 145 -18.06 17.39 -13.88
N LEU A 146 -17.49 17.65 -12.70
CA LEU A 146 -17.90 17.04 -11.44
C LEU A 146 -19.28 17.54 -11.01
N LEU A 147 -19.99 16.79 -10.16
CA LEU A 147 -21.23 17.24 -9.55
C LEU A 147 -21.03 18.58 -8.80
N PRO A 148 -21.96 19.55 -8.90
CA PRO A 148 -21.85 20.83 -8.20
C PRO A 148 -21.57 20.70 -6.70
N GLU A 149 -22.18 19.70 -6.06
CA GLU A 149 -22.01 19.37 -4.65
C GLU A 149 -20.55 19.00 -4.33
N LEU A 150 -19.94 18.18 -5.19
CA LEU A 150 -18.56 17.72 -5.02
C LEU A 150 -17.56 18.84 -5.30
N GLN A 151 -17.84 19.71 -6.29
CA GLN A 151 -17.04 20.91 -6.55
C GLN A 151 -17.04 21.86 -5.34
N GLY A 152 -18.17 22.01 -4.65
CA GLY A 152 -18.27 22.83 -3.44
C GLY A 152 -17.44 22.30 -2.27
N ARG A 153 -17.16 21.00 -2.23
CA ARG A 153 -16.34 20.35 -1.20
C ARG A 153 -14.85 20.22 -1.56
N LEU A 154 -14.48 20.54 -2.80
CA LEU A 154 -13.09 20.61 -3.26
C LEU A 154 -12.70 22.06 -3.62
N PRO A 155 -12.69 22.99 -2.64
CA PRO A 155 -12.46 24.42 -2.91
C PRO A 155 -11.01 24.73 -3.28
N ASN A 156 -10.05 24.00 -2.70
CA ASN A 156 -8.64 24.21 -2.96
C ASN A 156 -8.25 23.47 -4.24
N ARG A 157 -7.78 24.23 -5.24
CA ARG A 157 -7.33 23.70 -6.52
C ARG A 157 -5.87 24.06 -6.73
N VAL A 158 -5.07 23.07 -7.08
CA VAL A 158 -3.65 23.22 -7.40
C VAL A 158 -3.37 22.44 -8.67
N GLU A 159 -2.53 23.00 -9.51
CA GLU A 159 -2.05 22.36 -10.74
C GLU A 159 -0.56 22.03 -10.56
N LEU A 160 -0.18 20.79 -10.88
CA LEU A 160 1.20 20.35 -10.82
C LEU A 160 1.80 20.39 -12.23
N SER A 161 3.01 20.94 -12.34
CA SER A 161 3.73 21.00 -13.62
C SER A 161 4.32 19.65 -14.00
N ALA A 162 4.44 19.41 -15.30
CA ALA A 162 5.20 18.28 -15.82
C ALA A 162 6.68 18.39 -15.41
N LEU A 163 7.31 17.25 -15.13
CA LEU A 163 8.71 17.16 -14.73
C LEU A 163 9.62 17.29 -15.95
N ASN A 164 10.68 18.08 -15.82
CA ASN A 164 11.73 18.21 -16.83
C ASN A 164 12.96 17.34 -16.47
N GLN A 165 13.98 17.37 -17.34
CA GLN A 165 15.22 16.62 -17.13
C GLN A 165 15.94 17.01 -15.82
N GLU A 166 15.98 18.30 -15.48
CA GLU A 166 16.61 18.78 -14.25
C GLU A 166 15.87 18.24 -13.02
N ASP A 167 14.53 18.20 -13.05
CA ASP A 167 13.72 17.62 -11.99
C ASP A 167 14.02 16.13 -11.79
N PHE A 168 14.22 15.37 -12.87
CA PHE A 168 14.62 13.97 -12.78
C PHE A 168 16.01 13.78 -12.15
N ILE A 169 16.98 14.64 -12.47
CA ILE A 169 18.30 14.62 -11.81
C ILE A 169 18.11 14.86 -10.30
N ARG A 170 17.28 15.84 -9.93
CA ARG A 170 16.99 16.15 -8.52
C ARG A 170 16.30 14.99 -7.83
N ILE A 171 15.31 14.35 -8.45
CA ILE A 171 14.61 13.16 -7.92
C ILE A 171 15.59 12.00 -7.67
N LEU A 172 16.60 11.82 -8.53
CA LEU A 172 17.61 10.79 -8.37
C LEU A 172 18.65 11.08 -7.27
N LYS A 173 18.74 12.32 -6.75
CA LYS A 173 19.81 12.74 -5.85
C LYS A 173 19.36 13.32 -4.51
N GLU A 174 18.33 14.16 -4.51
CA GLU A 174 17.94 14.99 -3.37
C GLU A 174 17.05 14.27 -2.35
N PRO A 175 16.04 13.46 -2.75
CA PRO A 175 15.23 12.73 -1.78
C PRO A 175 16.08 11.81 -0.89
N GLU A 176 15.75 11.76 0.41
CA GLU A 176 16.53 11.00 1.41
C GLU A 176 16.72 9.53 1.00
N ASN A 177 15.67 8.94 0.41
CA ASN A 177 15.63 7.59 -0.11
C ASN A 177 15.44 7.60 -1.63
N ASN A 178 16.29 8.34 -2.35
CA ASN A 178 16.27 8.32 -3.82
C ASN A 178 16.66 6.95 -4.40
N LEU A 179 16.31 6.71 -5.67
CA LEU A 179 16.51 5.41 -6.32
C LEU A 179 17.98 5.01 -6.41
N ILE A 180 18.88 5.96 -6.66
CA ILE A 180 20.33 5.69 -6.72
C ILE A 180 20.80 5.10 -5.41
N ARG A 181 20.51 5.76 -4.28
CA ARG A 181 20.87 5.28 -2.96
C ARG A 181 20.23 3.94 -2.63
N GLN A 182 18.96 3.73 -2.99
CA GLN A 182 18.29 2.44 -2.79
C GLN A 182 19.07 1.32 -3.50
N TYR A 183 19.46 1.50 -4.76
CA TYR A 183 20.22 0.49 -5.51
C TYR A 183 21.65 0.32 -5.02
N GLU A 184 22.34 1.39 -4.62
CA GLU A 184 23.68 1.29 -4.02
C GLU A 184 23.65 0.45 -2.74
N GLU A 185 22.68 0.68 -1.86
CA GLU A 185 22.52 -0.07 -0.61
C GLU A 185 22.04 -1.50 -0.84
N LEU A 186 21.11 -1.73 -1.79
CA LEU A 186 20.65 -3.07 -2.15
C LEU A 186 21.82 -3.93 -2.66
N ILE A 187 22.64 -3.40 -3.58
CA ILE A 187 23.79 -4.11 -4.12
C ILE A 187 24.91 -4.28 -3.07
N ALA A 188 25.03 -3.35 -2.12
CA ALA A 188 25.96 -3.48 -1.00
C ALA A 188 25.66 -4.68 -0.09
N THR A 189 24.42 -5.19 -0.05
CA THR A 189 24.09 -6.42 0.70
C THR A 189 24.82 -7.66 0.18
N GLU A 190 25.18 -7.69 -1.11
CA GLU A 190 26.00 -8.75 -1.73
C GLU A 190 27.52 -8.49 -1.56
N GLY A 191 27.90 -7.40 -0.90
CA GLY A 191 29.28 -6.98 -0.69
C GLY A 191 29.91 -6.27 -1.88
N VAL A 192 29.09 -5.76 -2.82
CA VAL A 192 29.54 -4.97 -3.97
C VAL A 192 29.33 -3.48 -3.68
N ASN A 193 30.35 -2.64 -3.88
CA ASN A 193 30.23 -1.20 -3.71
C ASN A 193 29.92 -0.54 -5.04
N LEU A 194 28.66 -0.18 -5.24
CA LEU A 194 28.18 0.51 -6.43
C LEU A 194 28.26 2.03 -6.24
N LYS A 195 28.74 2.76 -7.24
CA LYS A 195 28.72 4.23 -7.25
C LYS A 195 28.30 4.79 -8.60
N PHE A 196 27.29 5.66 -8.59
CA PHE A 196 26.92 6.43 -9.77
C PHE A 196 27.74 7.71 -9.90
N SER A 197 28.21 8.00 -11.10
CA SER A 197 28.78 9.31 -11.42
C SER A 197 27.69 10.32 -11.75
N GLU A 198 27.99 11.61 -11.58
CA GLU A 198 27.10 12.72 -11.96
C GLU A 198 26.66 12.65 -13.43
N ASN A 199 27.59 12.27 -14.32
CA ASN A 199 27.29 12.11 -15.74
C ASN A 199 26.31 10.95 -15.99
N ALA A 200 26.44 9.84 -15.24
CA ALA A 200 25.50 8.73 -15.36
C ALA A 200 24.09 9.14 -14.94
N ILE A 201 23.96 9.88 -13.83
CA ILE A 201 22.65 10.36 -13.35
C ILE A 201 22.03 11.31 -14.38
N SER A 202 22.83 12.23 -14.93
CA SER A 202 22.37 13.13 -16.00
C SER A 202 21.92 12.38 -17.25
N GLU A 203 22.63 11.32 -17.65
CA GLU A 203 22.28 10.53 -18.83
C GLU A 203 21.02 9.70 -18.58
N ILE A 204 20.84 9.11 -17.39
CA ILE A 204 19.60 8.42 -17.01
C ILE A 204 18.41 9.37 -17.09
N ALA A 205 18.53 10.57 -16.52
CA ALA A 205 17.48 11.58 -16.55
C ALA A 205 17.13 12.00 -17.98
N LYS A 206 18.15 12.21 -18.83
CA LYS A 206 17.98 12.56 -20.24
C LYS A 206 17.21 11.47 -21.00
N ILE A 207 17.62 10.21 -20.84
CA ILE A 207 16.94 9.07 -21.48
C ILE A 207 15.49 8.99 -20.99
N ALA A 208 15.23 9.19 -19.69
CA ALA A 208 13.88 9.16 -19.14
C ALA A 208 12.97 10.23 -19.74
N THR A 209 13.47 11.47 -19.87
CA THR A 209 12.74 12.56 -20.52
C THR A 209 12.46 12.22 -21.99
N GLN A 210 13.46 11.75 -22.72
CA GLN A 210 13.32 11.44 -24.13
C GLN A 210 12.31 10.32 -24.40
N VAL A 211 12.33 9.24 -23.61
CA VAL A 211 11.36 8.14 -23.75
C VAL A 211 9.94 8.59 -23.41
N ASN A 212 9.79 9.49 -22.42
CA ASN A 212 8.48 10.07 -22.10
C ASN A 212 7.94 10.94 -23.24
N ASP A 213 8.81 11.63 -23.98
CA ASP A 213 8.42 12.46 -25.13
C ASP A 213 8.09 11.63 -26.39
N GLU A 214 8.83 10.53 -26.63
CA GLU A 214 8.70 9.72 -27.86
C GLU A 214 7.59 8.66 -27.80
N ILE A 215 7.22 8.18 -26.60
CA ILE A 215 6.29 7.04 -26.43
C ILE A 215 5.05 7.44 -25.64
N GLU A 216 5.16 7.47 -24.32
CA GLU A 216 4.09 7.78 -23.39
C GLU A 216 4.71 8.39 -22.14
N ASN A 217 4.23 9.55 -21.73
CA ASN A 217 4.75 10.22 -20.55
C ASN A 217 4.12 9.62 -19.30
N ILE A 218 4.88 8.75 -18.62
CA ILE A 218 4.50 8.17 -17.32
C ILE A 218 5.15 8.91 -16.14
N GLY A 219 5.76 10.07 -16.41
CA GLY A 219 6.45 10.91 -15.44
C GLY A 219 7.69 10.25 -14.85
N ALA A 220 7.94 10.49 -13.56
CA ALA A 220 9.10 9.98 -12.83
C ALA A 220 9.14 8.44 -12.71
N ARG A 221 8.01 7.74 -12.95
CA ARG A 221 7.96 6.26 -12.92
C ARG A 221 8.96 5.64 -13.91
N ARG A 222 9.24 6.33 -15.02
CA ARG A 222 10.22 5.92 -16.04
C ARG A 222 11.64 5.73 -15.49
N LEU A 223 12.00 6.44 -14.41
CA LEU A 223 13.33 6.31 -13.80
C LEU A 223 13.56 4.91 -13.23
N HIS A 224 12.50 4.23 -12.76
CA HIS A 224 12.60 2.86 -12.24
C HIS A 224 12.98 1.86 -13.32
N THR A 225 12.22 1.83 -14.42
CA THR A 225 12.44 0.85 -15.50
C THR A 225 13.81 1.05 -16.16
N ILE A 226 14.24 2.30 -16.34
CA ILE A 226 15.59 2.60 -16.85
C ILE A 226 16.67 2.12 -15.88
N LEU A 227 16.54 2.39 -14.57
CA LEU A 227 17.53 1.95 -13.58
C LEU A 227 17.61 0.44 -13.47
N GLU A 228 16.46 -0.26 -13.44
CA GLU A 228 16.42 -1.72 -13.46
C GLU A 228 17.17 -2.27 -14.68
N LYS A 229 16.96 -1.68 -15.86
CA LYS A 229 17.66 -2.11 -17.06
C LYS A 229 19.16 -1.83 -17.02
N VAL A 230 19.57 -0.67 -16.51
CA VAL A 230 20.98 -0.31 -16.32
C VAL A 230 21.66 -1.30 -15.37
N LEU A 231 20.97 -1.73 -14.32
CA LEU A 231 21.54 -2.57 -13.27
C LEU A 231 21.34 -4.07 -13.47
N ASP A 232 20.56 -4.50 -14.46
CA ASP A 232 20.21 -5.89 -14.76
C ASP A 232 21.41 -6.87 -14.66
N GLU A 233 22.49 -6.58 -15.41
CA GLU A 233 23.71 -7.40 -15.39
C GLU A 233 24.47 -7.35 -14.06
N ILE A 234 24.51 -6.18 -13.42
CA ILE A 234 25.20 -6.00 -12.14
C ILE A 234 24.46 -6.77 -11.05
N SER A 235 23.14 -6.65 -11.01
CA SER A 235 22.28 -7.35 -10.06
C SER A 235 22.38 -8.87 -10.23
N PHE A 236 22.43 -9.37 -11.46
CA PHE A 236 22.59 -10.81 -11.72
C PHE A 236 23.95 -11.34 -11.28
N SER A 237 25.02 -10.58 -11.49
CA SER A 237 26.40 -10.99 -11.21
C SER A 237 26.93 -10.54 -9.84
N ALA A 238 26.10 -9.91 -9.02
CA ALA A 238 26.53 -9.29 -7.76
C ALA A 238 27.12 -10.31 -6.77
N SER A 239 26.49 -11.49 -6.64
CA SER A 239 26.93 -12.53 -5.70
C SER A 239 28.31 -13.12 -6.06
N ASP A 240 28.68 -13.06 -7.34
CA ASP A 240 29.97 -13.55 -7.85
C ASP A 240 31.09 -12.48 -7.74
N LYS A 241 30.72 -11.22 -7.51
CA LYS A 241 31.62 -10.03 -7.54
C LYS A 241 31.91 -9.46 -6.17
N LYS A 242 31.94 -10.31 -5.15
CA LYS A 242 32.09 -9.89 -3.76
C LYS A 242 33.37 -9.06 -3.54
N ASN A 243 33.22 -7.86 -2.96
CA ASN A 243 34.24 -6.83 -2.74
C ASN A 243 34.65 -6.00 -3.98
N ASP A 244 33.95 -6.11 -5.10
CA ASP A 244 34.20 -5.23 -6.24
C ASP A 244 33.68 -3.81 -5.97
N GLN A 245 34.40 -2.83 -6.54
CA GLN A 245 33.92 -1.45 -6.67
C GLN A 245 33.48 -1.20 -8.10
N ILE A 246 32.18 -1.04 -8.32
CA ILE A 246 31.60 -0.79 -9.64
C ILE A 246 31.22 0.68 -9.72
N LYS A 247 31.81 1.38 -10.69
CA LYS A 247 31.45 2.78 -10.99
C LYS A 247 30.62 2.83 -12.27
N ILE A 248 29.43 3.39 -12.18
CA ILE A 248 28.55 3.61 -13.32
C ILE A 248 28.82 5.01 -13.90
N ASP A 249 29.22 5.04 -15.17
CA ASP A 249 29.40 6.24 -15.98
C ASP A 249 28.34 6.34 -17.08
N ASP A 250 28.32 7.48 -17.78
CA ASP A 250 27.43 7.76 -18.91
C ASP A 250 27.59 6.71 -20.03
N LYS A 251 28.81 6.25 -20.27
CA LYS A 251 29.10 5.23 -21.30
C LYS A 251 28.45 3.89 -20.95
N TYR A 252 28.49 3.49 -19.68
CA TYR A 252 27.84 2.27 -19.21
C TYR A 252 26.32 2.36 -19.38
N VAL A 253 25.72 3.49 -18.98
CA VAL A 253 24.27 3.75 -19.16
C VAL A 253 23.88 3.66 -20.64
N ILE A 254 24.61 4.34 -21.53
CA ILE A 254 24.35 4.32 -22.98
C ILE A 254 24.51 2.91 -23.54
N LYS A 255 25.52 2.16 -23.10
CA LYS A 255 25.72 0.78 -23.56
C LYS A 255 24.54 -0.10 -23.19
N GLN A 256 24.03 0.03 -21.97
CA GLN A 256 22.98 -0.86 -21.45
C GLN A 256 21.59 -0.54 -21.98
N VAL A 257 21.30 0.74 -22.22
CA VAL A 257 19.98 1.20 -22.70
C VAL A 257 19.96 1.44 -24.21
N GLY A 258 21.11 1.70 -24.83
CA GLY A 258 21.23 2.20 -26.20
C GLY A 258 20.78 1.24 -27.30
N GLU A 259 20.72 -0.07 -27.05
CA GLU A 259 20.12 -1.01 -28.02
C GLU A 259 18.59 -0.98 -28.00
N ILE A 260 17.99 -0.78 -26.82
CA ILE A 260 16.54 -0.70 -26.64
C ILE A 260 16.00 0.63 -27.21
N TYR A 261 16.78 1.69 -27.05
CA TYR A 261 16.48 3.03 -27.54
C TYR A 261 16.34 3.12 -29.07
N LYS A 262 17.08 2.29 -29.84
CA LYS A 262 17.00 2.32 -31.32
C LYS A 262 15.71 1.73 -31.89
N ASN A 263 14.89 1.09 -31.06
CA ASN A 263 13.68 0.42 -31.49
C ASN A 263 12.49 0.85 -30.62
N ASN A 264 11.65 1.73 -31.17
CA ASN A 264 10.46 2.26 -30.51
C ASN A 264 9.50 1.16 -30.03
N ASP A 265 9.46 0.00 -30.71
CA ASP A 265 8.63 -1.12 -30.28
C ASP A 265 9.23 -1.81 -29.04
N LEU A 266 10.55 -2.05 -29.00
CA LEU A 266 11.18 -2.61 -27.79
C LEU A 266 11.05 -1.68 -26.59
N SER A 267 11.20 -0.38 -26.81
CA SER A 267 11.09 0.61 -25.74
C SER A 267 9.70 0.60 -25.09
N LYS A 268 8.61 0.35 -25.84
CA LYS A 268 7.27 0.19 -25.27
C LYS A 268 7.09 -1.02 -24.34
N PHE A 269 7.88 -2.08 -24.55
CA PHE A 269 7.75 -3.33 -23.78
C PHE A 269 8.75 -3.43 -22.63
N ILE A 270 9.89 -2.74 -22.72
CA ILE A 270 11.02 -2.92 -21.80
C ILE A 270 11.25 -1.70 -20.91
N LEU A 271 10.93 -0.49 -21.39
CA LEU A 271 11.19 0.77 -20.70
C LEU A 271 9.89 1.48 -20.33
#